data_AF-A0A3B8U1N5-F1
#
_entry.id   AF-A0A3B8U1N5-F1
#
_cell.length_a   1.000
_cell.length_b   1.000
_cell.length_c   1.000
_cell.angle_alpha   90.00
_cell.angle_beta   90.00
_cell.angle_gamma   90.00
#
_symmetry.space_group_name_H-M   'P 1'
#
loop_
_entity.id
_entity.type
_entity.pdbx_description
1 polymer ?
#
loop_
_entity_poly.entity_id
_entity_poly.type
_entity_poly.pdbx_seq_one_letter_code
_entity_poly.pdbx_strand_id
1 'polypeptide(L)'
;MSERRVLKNAALFFGYVQGPGYTTPNLTQMPKWPIIKEKKGGWKMDIEYLLFLQRIRETYVPFLIPFMEAVSYFAISYILFIPAYIYWVKDKEAGRYILTVWGVTNAMNAALKLTVCCYRPWIRDPRVMPAGDAITTATGYSFPSGHSVWSSSLYGSTAYYCHKKRMKVLSVILVCAALLTGFSRNFLGVHTPQDVIVGMSEGFIMTFLIAKAYRYTDEHPETMDKFLLGGALLAVAGMVYIMVKPYPMTYVNGALLVDPVKMRYDGLQDISALIMVMGAVYVDKKWIQYQPVAMKGPQIVVLIAGGAGLYWVITYLRGICIEYAGPEPGRVLFSFLMVFYIMVLVPFVLKMSASKAEGAPQEVGAAE
;
A
#
# COMPACT_ATOMS: atom_id res chain seq x y z
N MET A 1 -26.57 18.47 -6.50
CA MET A 1 -26.21 17.40 -5.54
C MET A 1 -24.96 17.84 -4.81
N SER A 2 -25.05 18.13 -3.51
CA SER A 2 -24.01 18.88 -2.78
C SER A 2 -22.81 18.00 -2.40
N GLU A 3 -21.60 18.59 -2.44
CA GLU A 3 -20.30 18.00 -2.04
C GLU A 3 -20.35 17.23 -0.71
N ARG A 4 -21.26 17.60 0.20
CA ARG A 4 -21.51 16.91 1.47
C ARG A 4 -21.91 15.44 1.31
N ARG A 5 -22.51 15.03 0.19
CA ARG A 5 -22.91 13.63 -0.06
C ARG A 5 -21.73 12.76 -0.52
N VAL A 6 -20.78 13.34 -1.24
CA VAL A 6 -19.54 12.66 -1.66
C VAL A 6 -18.61 12.49 -0.45
N LEU A 7 -18.49 13.51 0.40
CA LEU A 7 -17.69 13.47 1.63
C LEU A 7 -18.27 12.52 2.70
N LYS A 8 -19.61 12.42 2.82
CA LYS A 8 -20.23 11.42 3.71
C LYS A 8 -19.93 9.98 3.28
N ASN A 9 -19.92 9.72 1.98
CA ASN A 9 -19.59 8.40 1.45
C ASN A 9 -18.09 8.07 1.62
N ALA A 10 -17.21 9.07 1.53
CA ALA A 10 -15.79 8.92 1.87
C ALA A 10 -15.56 8.67 3.37
N ALA A 11 -16.33 9.31 4.27
CA ALA A 11 -16.23 9.07 5.72
C ALA A 11 -16.70 7.66 6.13
N LEU A 12 -17.76 7.16 5.49
CA LEU A 12 -18.21 5.76 5.61
C LEU A 12 -17.16 4.78 5.07
N PHE A 13 -16.40 5.16 4.03
CA PHE A 13 -15.32 4.37 3.44
C PHE A 13 -14.12 4.16 4.37
N PHE A 14 -13.92 5.03 5.38
CA PHE A 14 -12.78 4.94 6.30
C PHE A 14 -13.11 4.35 7.69
N GLY A 15 -14.32 3.84 7.91
CA GLY A 15 -14.70 3.28 9.22
C GLY A 15 -14.63 4.30 10.36
N TYR A 16 -14.73 5.60 10.06
CA TYR A 16 -14.98 6.60 11.08
C TYR A 16 -16.45 6.52 11.44
N VAL A 17 -16.76 5.89 12.58
CA VAL A 17 -17.97 6.25 13.32
C VAL A 17 -17.84 7.73 13.65
N GLN A 18 -18.39 8.58 12.79
CA GLN A 18 -18.57 9.99 13.04
C GLN A 18 -19.60 10.14 14.16
N GLY A 19 -19.12 10.26 15.41
CA GLY A 19 -19.97 10.71 16.50
C GLY A 19 -20.56 12.10 16.20
N PRO A 20 -21.78 12.41 16.64
CA PRO A 20 -22.39 13.71 16.40
C PRO A 20 -21.63 14.79 17.19
N GLY A 21 -20.94 15.70 16.49
CA GLY A 21 -20.25 16.83 17.12
C GLY A 21 -19.05 17.42 16.39
N TYR A 22 -18.50 16.78 15.35
CA TYR A 22 -17.35 17.32 14.62
C TYR A 22 -17.76 18.20 13.45
N THR A 23 -17.56 19.51 13.59
CA THR A 23 -17.55 20.48 12.49
C THR A 23 -16.29 20.27 11.63
N THR A 24 -16.40 20.51 10.32
CA THR A 24 -15.25 20.64 9.42
C THR A 24 -14.20 21.55 10.07
N PRO A 25 -12.92 21.16 10.18
CA PRO A 25 -11.92 21.99 10.82
C PRO A 25 -11.87 23.34 10.09
N ASN A 26 -12.21 24.41 10.81
CA ASN A 26 -11.91 25.75 10.35
C ASN A 26 -10.38 25.83 10.28
N LEU A 27 -9.80 26.13 9.10
CA LEU A 27 -8.34 26.19 8.90
C LEU A 27 -7.66 27.19 9.86
N THR A 28 -8.43 28.08 10.49
CA THR A 28 -8.00 29.02 11.54
C THR A 28 -7.90 28.41 12.95
N GLN A 29 -8.35 27.16 13.15
CA GLN A 29 -8.36 26.45 14.44
C GLN A 29 -7.51 25.17 14.44
N MET A 30 -6.59 25.00 13.49
CA MET A 30 -5.55 23.97 13.65
C MET A 30 -4.73 24.30 14.90
N PRO A 31 -4.51 23.35 15.83
CA PRO A 31 -3.63 23.60 16.97
C PRO A 31 -2.29 24.09 16.41
N LYS A 32 -1.76 25.20 16.94
CA LYS A 32 -0.45 25.70 16.54
C LYS A 32 0.56 24.59 16.81
N TRP A 33 0.95 23.84 15.77
CA TRP A 33 1.88 22.73 15.88
C TRP A 33 3.19 23.28 16.41
N PRO A 34 3.73 22.78 17.52
CA PRO A 34 4.73 23.56 18.20
C PRO A 34 6.11 23.06 17.77
N ILE A 35 6.97 24.04 17.50
CA ILE A 35 8.14 23.93 16.62
C ILE A 35 9.25 23.16 17.32
N ILE A 36 9.75 22.09 16.70
CA ILE A 36 11.06 21.54 17.08
C ILE A 36 12.11 22.39 16.38
N LYS A 37 12.82 23.26 17.12
CA LYS A 37 13.99 23.97 16.58
C LYS A 37 15.06 22.93 16.23
N GLU A 38 15.27 22.66 14.95
CA GLU A 38 16.41 21.86 14.50
C GLU A 38 17.74 22.49 14.97
N LYS A 39 18.73 21.63 15.28
CA LYS A 39 20.12 22.07 15.46
C LYS A 39 20.56 22.84 14.21
N LYS A 40 21.22 23.98 14.40
CA LYS A 40 21.86 24.76 13.32
C LYS A 40 22.76 23.80 12.50
N GLY A 41 22.31 23.42 11.30
CA GLY A 41 22.97 22.46 10.43
C GLY A 41 22.05 21.53 9.62
N GLY A 42 20.75 21.46 9.95
CA GLY A 42 19.75 20.76 9.13
C GLY A 42 19.54 21.41 7.76
N TRP A 43 19.31 20.59 6.73
CA TRP A 43 19.25 20.98 5.32
C TRP A 43 18.06 21.89 5.01
N LYS A 44 18.17 23.20 5.25
CA LYS A 44 17.13 24.20 4.95
C LYS A 44 16.48 24.06 3.56
N MET A 45 17.19 23.48 2.59
CA MET A 45 16.73 23.26 1.22
C MET A 45 15.49 22.35 1.11
N ASP A 46 15.26 21.40 2.04
CA ASP A 46 14.09 20.52 1.96
C ASP A 46 12.78 21.26 2.24
N ILE A 47 12.73 22.04 3.32
CA ILE A 47 11.60 22.88 3.68
C ILE A 47 11.42 24.01 2.66
N GLU A 48 12.48 24.69 2.24
CA GLU A 48 12.37 25.77 1.26
C GLU A 48 11.84 25.26 -0.09
N TYR A 49 12.18 24.03 -0.50
CA TYR A 49 11.56 23.39 -1.67
C TYR A 49 10.05 23.17 -1.49
N LEU A 50 9.62 22.72 -0.31
CA LEU A 50 8.18 22.56 -0.04
C LEU A 50 7.45 23.90 0.00
N LEU A 51 8.06 24.95 0.55
CA LEU A 51 7.50 26.30 0.55
C LEU A 51 7.40 26.90 -0.87
N PHE A 52 8.36 26.58 -1.73
CA PHE A 52 8.29 26.92 -3.15
C PHE A 52 7.10 26.24 -3.85
N LEU A 53 6.94 24.92 -3.67
CA LEU A 53 5.78 24.20 -4.23
C LEU A 53 4.45 24.69 -3.64
N GLN A 54 4.44 25.01 -2.34
CA GLN A 54 3.30 25.60 -1.66
C GLN A 54 2.91 26.95 -2.28
N ARG A 55 3.88 27.84 -2.53
CA ARG A 55 3.61 29.10 -3.22
C ARG A 55 3.03 28.86 -4.61
N ILE A 56 3.56 27.89 -5.35
CA ILE A 56 3.06 27.55 -6.68
C ILE A 56 1.61 27.08 -6.62
N ARG A 57 1.29 26.10 -5.77
CA ARG A 57 -0.05 25.53 -5.69
C ARG A 57 -1.08 26.53 -5.18
N GLU A 58 -0.70 27.44 -4.28
CA GLU A 58 -1.63 28.42 -3.71
C GLU A 58 -1.86 29.60 -4.65
N THR A 59 -0.83 30.03 -5.39
CA THR A 59 -0.89 31.24 -6.23
C THR A 59 -1.31 30.95 -7.67
N TYR A 60 -0.75 29.91 -8.28
CA TYR A 60 -0.83 29.71 -9.73
C TYR A 60 -1.70 28.52 -10.14
N VAL A 61 -1.70 27.43 -9.35
CA VAL A 61 -2.34 26.17 -9.74
C VAL A 61 -3.17 25.50 -8.63
N PRO A 62 -4.08 26.22 -7.93
CA PRO A 62 -4.87 25.64 -6.85
C PRO A 62 -5.79 24.51 -7.31
N PHE A 63 -6.22 24.55 -8.58
CA PHE A 63 -7.04 23.50 -9.19
C PHE A 63 -6.32 22.13 -9.29
N LEU A 64 -4.99 22.08 -9.16
CA LEU A 64 -4.24 20.82 -9.16
C LEU A 64 -4.26 20.08 -7.83
N ILE A 65 -4.67 20.71 -6.73
CA ILE A 65 -4.77 20.06 -5.41
C ILE A 65 -5.66 18.80 -5.45
N PRO A 66 -6.93 18.86 -5.87
CA PRO A 66 -7.78 17.67 -5.91
C PRO A 66 -7.27 16.59 -6.87
N PHE A 67 -6.60 16.99 -7.96
CA PHE A 67 -5.95 16.05 -8.87
C PHE A 67 -4.80 15.29 -8.19
N MET A 68 -3.92 16.00 -7.47
CA MET A 68 -2.79 15.39 -6.75
C MET A 68 -3.24 14.51 -5.59
N GLU A 69 -4.35 14.85 -4.95
CA GLU A 69 -5.02 13.99 -3.96
C GLU A 69 -5.56 12.73 -4.61
N ALA A 70 -6.28 12.84 -5.72
CA ALA A 70 -6.82 11.70 -6.45
C ALA A 70 -5.71 10.75 -6.93
N VAL A 71 -4.61 11.29 -7.48
CA VAL A 71 -3.43 10.50 -7.85
C VAL A 71 -2.88 9.73 -6.66
N SER A 72 -2.67 10.42 -5.53
CA SER A 72 -2.15 9.80 -4.30
C SER A 72 -3.08 8.71 -3.79
N TYR A 73 -4.39 8.99 -3.76
CA TYR A 73 -5.42 8.09 -3.27
C TYR A 73 -5.53 6.83 -4.14
N PHE A 74 -5.57 6.99 -5.46
CA PHE A 74 -5.64 5.86 -6.39
C PHE A 74 -4.47 4.89 -6.20
N ALA A 75 -3.26 5.45 -6.04
CA ALA A 75 -2.03 4.68 -5.90
C ALA A 75 -1.94 3.87 -4.60
N ILE A 76 -2.77 4.13 -3.59
CA ILE A 76 -2.81 3.33 -2.35
C ILE A 76 -4.09 2.50 -2.22
N SER A 77 -5.21 2.96 -2.76
CA SER A 77 -6.52 2.32 -2.54
C SER A 77 -6.87 1.26 -3.58
N TYR A 78 -6.49 1.46 -4.85
CA TYR A 78 -6.97 0.62 -5.95
C TYR A 78 -5.86 -0.05 -6.74
N ILE A 79 -4.60 0.31 -6.50
CA ILE A 79 -3.48 -0.23 -7.25
C ILE A 79 -3.35 -1.77 -7.14
N LEU A 80 -3.80 -2.38 -6.03
CA LEU A 80 -3.75 -3.82 -5.80
C LEU A 80 -4.66 -4.63 -6.73
N PHE A 81 -5.64 -3.99 -7.39
CA PHE A 81 -6.44 -4.65 -8.42
C PHE A 81 -5.61 -5.07 -9.63
N ILE A 82 -4.55 -4.31 -9.96
CA ILE A 82 -3.69 -4.60 -11.10
C ILE A 82 -2.91 -5.92 -10.90
N PRO A 83 -2.11 -6.10 -9.82
CA PRO A 83 -1.44 -7.36 -9.59
C PRO A 83 -2.39 -8.50 -9.25
N ALA A 84 -3.55 -8.24 -8.61
CA ALA A 84 -4.58 -9.26 -8.42
C ALA A 84 -5.08 -9.77 -9.79
N TYR A 85 -5.41 -8.88 -10.73
CA TYR A 85 -5.81 -9.27 -12.08
C TYR A 85 -4.71 -10.04 -12.82
N ILE A 86 -3.46 -9.57 -12.76
CA ILE A 86 -2.32 -10.26 -13.38
C ILE A 86 -2.19 -11.67 -12.79
N TYR A 87 -2.25 -11.79 -11.46
CA TYR A 87 -2.14 -13.04 -10.72
C TYR A 87 -3.26 -14.03 -11.03
N TRP A 88 -4.51 -13.56 -11.08
CA TRP A 88 -5.69 -14.40 -11.29
C TRP A 88 -5.93 -14.76 -12.76
N VAL A 89 -5.48 -13.96 -13.73
CA VAL A 89 -5.94 -14.10 -15.12
C VAL A 89 -4.82 -14.26 -16.13
N LYS A 90 -3.71 -13.53 -15.97
CA LYS A 90 -2.73 -13.37 -17.05
C LYS A 90 -1.48 -14.20 -16.85
N ASP A 91 -0.82 -13.98 -15.74
CA ASP A 91 0.52 -14.49 -15.49
C ASP A 91 0.69 -14.59 -13.97
N LYS A 92 0.37 -15.77 -13.44
CA LYS A 92 0.42 -16.04 -11.99
C LYS A 92 1.80 -15.74 -11.43
N GLU A 93 2.85 -16.08 -12.16
CA GLU A 93 4.22 -15.86 -11.72
C GLU A 93 4.55 -14.37 -11.62
N ALA A 94 4.16 -13.58 -12.63
CA ALA A 94 4.31 -12.13 -12.57
C ALA A 94 3.48 -11.50 -11.44
N GLY A 95 2.23 -11.91 -11.26
CA GLY A 95 1.37 -11.39 -10.20
C GLY A 95 1.90 -11.71 -8.80
N ARG A 96 2.38 -12.95 -8.60
CA ARG A 96 3.03 -13.40 -7.37
C ARG A 96 4.29 -12.60 -7.07
N TYR A 97 5.12 -12.38 -8.09
CA TYR A 97 6.31 -11.54 -7.99
C TYR A 97 5.96 -10.10 -7.58
N ILE A 98 4.98 -9.45 -8.22
CA ILE A 98 4.56 -8.08 -7.89
C ILE A 98 4.04 -7.98 -6.45
N LEU A 99 3.20 -8.92 -6.02
CA LEU A 99 2.68 -8.96 -4.64
C LEU A 99 3.79 -9.20 -3.61
N THR A 100 4.82 -9.99 -3.96
CA THR A 100 6.00 -10.19 -3.11
C THR A 100 6.86 -8.93 -3.01
N VAL A 101 7.07 -8.23 -4.12
CA VAL A 101 7.75 -6.92 -4.12
C VAL A 101 7.01 -5.93 -3.22
N TRP A 102 5.68 -5.85 -3.33
CA TRP A 102 4.86 -5.00 -2.46
C TRP A 102 5.00 -5.39 -0.99
N GLY A 103 4.84 -6.67 -0.64
CA GLY A 103 4.94 -7.12 0.75
C GLY A 103 6.32 -6.83 1.37
N VAL A 104 7.40 -7.13 0.65
CA VAL A 104 8.78 -6.91 1.15
C VAL A 104 9.07 -5.43 1.34
N THR A 105 8.71 -4.59 0.36
CA THR A 105 8.94 -3.15 0.43
C THR A 105 8.10 -2.49 1.51
N ASN A 106 6.87 -2.96 1.74
CA ASN A 106 6.02 -2.43 2.81
C ASN A 106 6.59 -2.75 4.21
N ALA A 107 7.03 -4.00 4.42
CA ALA A 107 7.68 -4.39 5.66
C ALA A 107 8.99 -3.64 5.91
N MET A 108 9.80 -3.42 4.86
CA MET A 108 11.03 -2.63 4.97
C MET A 108 10.72 -1.15 5.26
N ASN A 109 9.69 -0.58 4.64
CA ASN A 109 9.28 0.79 4.91
C ASN A 109 8.88 0.98 6.37
N ALA A 110 8.09 0.05 6.93
CA ALA A 110 7.73 0.03 8.33
C ALA A 110 8.97 -0.01 9.24
N ALA A 111 9.92 -0.90 8.96
CA ALA A 111 11.15 -1.03 9.73
C ALA A 111 12.01 0.25 9.68
N LEU A 112 12.19 0.85 8.50
CA LEU A 112 12.93 2.10 8.32
C LEU A 112 12.25 3.27 9.01
N LYS A 113 10.92 3.37 8.88
CA LYS A 113 10.12 4.43 9.49
C LYS A 113 10.18 4.41 11.01
N LEU A 114 10.09 3.22 11.60
CA LEU A 114 10.19 2.99 13.04
C LEU A 114 11.63 3.06 13.57
N THR A 115 12.62 2.90 12.69
CA THR A 115 14.03 3.12 13.04
C THR A 115 14.35 4.60 13.13
N VAL A 116 14.02 5.36 12.08
CA VAL A 116 14.45 6.75 11.92
C VAL A 116 13.58 7.73 12.71
N CYS A 117 12.28 7.46 12.86
CA CYS A 117 11.36 8.32 13.62
C CYS A 117 11.36 9.80 13.18
N CYS A 118 11.56 10.06 11.89
CA CYS A 118 11.60 11.43 11.36
C CYS A 118 10.22 12.09 11.42
N TYR A 119 10.13 13.30 11.99
CA TYR A 119 8.88 14.06 12.04
C TYR A 119 8.50 14.62 10.65
N ARG A 120 7.19 14.81 10.46
CA ARG A 120 6.59 15.35 9.24
C ARG A 120 7.00 16.82 9.00
N PRO A 121 6.98 17.30 7.75
CA PRO A 121 7.41 18.67 7.42
C PRO A 121 6.71 19.76 8.25
N TRP A 122 5.39 19.68 8.40
CA TRP A 122 4.59 20.67 9.15
C TRP A 122 4.83 20.64 10.67
N ILE A 123 5.43 19.56 11.19
CA ILE A 123 5.86 19.47 12.59
C ILE A 123 7.25 20.11 12.75
N ARG A 124 8.11 19.95 11.73
CA ARG A 124 9.48 20.49 11.71
C ARG A 124 9.49 22.01 11.47
N ASP A 125 8.62 22.50 10.59
CA ASP A 125 8.48 23.93 10.29
C ASP A 125 6.99 24.31 10.13
N PRO A 126 6.44 25.22 10.95
CA PRO A 126 5.04 25.61 10.91
C PRO A 126 4.65 26.42 9.68
N ARG A 127 5.62 26.89 8.88
CA ARG A 127 5.36 27.54 7.59
C ARG A 127 4.82 26.56 6.55
N VAL A 128 5.14 25.27 6.69
CA VAL A 128 4.66 24.23 5.77
C VAL A 128 3.23 23.87 6.13
N MET A 129 2.30 24.16 5.23
CA MET A 129 0.90 23.81 5.38
C MET A 129 0.57 22.60 4.50
N PRO A 130 0.06 21.49 5.04
CA PRO A 130 -0.48 20.42 4.20
C PRO A 130 -1.68 20.90 3.39
N ALA A 131 -1.76 20.54 2.11
CA ALA A 131 -2.88 20.90 1.26
C ALA A 131 -4.00 19.85 1.31
N GLY A 132 -5.25 20.32 1.29
CA GLY A 132 -6.45 19.48 1.24
C GLY A 132 -6.54 18.48 2.41
N ASP A 133 -7.05 17.30 2.11
CA ASP A 133 -7.23 16.17 3.04
C ASP A 133 -5.97 15.32 3.16
N ALA A 134 -4.86 15.68 2.52
CA ALA A 134 -3.61 14.92 2.56
C ALA A 134 -3.08 14.69 3.98
N ILE A 135 -3.38 15.59 4.92
CA ILE A 135 -3.02 15.47 6.34
C ILE A 135 -3.75 14.30 7.03
N THR A 136 -4.97 13.97 6.61
CA THR A 136 -5.79 12.92 7.23
C THR A 136 -5.21 11.53 7.00
N THR A 137 -4.52 11.35 5.87
CA THR A 137 -3.87 10.09 5.48
C THR A 137 -2.39 10.07 5.83
N ALA A 138 -1.78 11.21 6.17
CA ALA A 138 -0.38 11.34 6.51
C ALA A 138 -0.12 11.17 8.01
N THR A 139 -0.52 10.03 8.59
CA THR A 139 -0.30 9.73 10.00
C THR A 139 1.17 9.35 10.28
N GLY A 140 1.63 9.59 11.51
CA GLY A 140 2.92 9.07 11.97
C GLY A 140 4.16 9.75 11.38
N TYR A 141 5.28 9.03 11.41
CA TYR A 141 6.58 9.52 10.93
C TYR A 141 6.65 9.71 9.40
N SER A 142 7.47 10.66 8.97
CA SER A 142 7.62 11.08 7.57
C SER A 142 8.45 10.11 6.75
N PHE A 143 9.63 9.75 7.23
CA PHE A 143 10.63 9.01 6.46
C PHE A 143 10.42 7.49 6.58
N PRO A 144 10.61 6.69 5.51
CA PRO A 144 10.45 7.08 4.11
C PRO A 144 8.96 7.27 3.75
N SER A 145 8.64 7.87 2.60
CA SER A 145 7.26 8.04 2.15
C SER A 145 6.61 6.72 1.72
N GLY A 146 5.59 6.28 2.46
CA GLY A 146 4.86 5.03 2.16
C GLY A 146 4.15 5.04 0.80
N HIS A 147 3.56 6.18 0.40
CA HIS A 147 2.94 6.31 -0.93
C HIS A 147 3.98 6.19 -2.04
N SER A 148 5.19 6.72 -1.82
CA SER A 148 6.30 6.62 -2.78
C SER A 148 6.83 5.20 -2.87
N VAL A 149 6.88 4.46 -1.74
CA VAL A 149 7.21 3.03 -1.74
C VAL A 149 6.17 2.22 -2.48
N TRP A 150 4.89 2.39 -2.16
CA TRP A 150 3.81 1.64 -2.80
C TRP A 150 3.75 1.91 -4.31
N SER A 151 3.85 3.18 -4.72
CA SER A 151 3.79 3.54 -6.13
C SER A 151 5.00 3.00 -6.90
N SER A 152 6.21 3.16 -6.37
CA SER A 152 7.43 2.66 -7.03
C SER A 152 7.50 1.12 -7.04
N SER A 153 7.04 0.45 -5.98
CA SER A 153 7.07 -1.02 -5.89
C SER A 153 6.00 -1.67 -6.77
N LEU A 154 4.76 -1.17 -6.77
CA LEU A 154 3.67 -1.75 -7.56
C LEU A 154 3.67 -1.30 -9.02
N TYR A 155 3.75 0.01 -9.30
CA TYR A 155 3.86 0.46 -10.69
C TYR A 155 5.21 0.09 -11.29
N GLY A 156 6.31 0.16 -10.53
CA GLY A 156 7.65 -0.18 -11.05
C GLY A 156 7.79 -1.66 -11.38
N SER A 157 7.33 -2.56 -10.51
CA SER A 157 7.36 -4.00 -10.80
C SER A 157 6.38 -4.40 -11.92
N THR A 158 5.22 -3.75 -12.00
CA THR A 158 4.29 -3.91 -13.14
C THR A 158 4.88 -3.35 -14.44
N ALA A 159 5.56 -2.21 -14.40
CA ALA A 159 6.25 -1.63 -15.56
C ALA A 159 7.33 -2.58 -16.07
N TYR A 160 8.12 -3.17 -15.17
CA TYR A 160 9.12 -4.18 -15.51
C TYR A 160 8.49 -5.39 -16.21
N TYR A 161 7.35 -5.88 -15.72
CA TYR A 161 6.58 -6.93 -16.38
C TYR A 161 6.11 -6.51 -17.79
N CYS A 162 5.49 -5.34 -17.93
CA CYS A 162 5.02 -4.80 -19.21
C CYS A 162 6.17 -4.63 -20.20
N HIS A 163 7.33 -4.16 -19.75
CA HIS A 163 8.54 -4.04 -20.57
C HIS A 163 8.98 -5.41 -21.12
N LYS A 164 9.02 -6.46 -20.28
CA LYS A 164 9.33 -7.83 -20.72
C LYS A 164 8.33 -8.36 -21.75
N LYS A 165 7.04 -8.02 -21.63
CA LYS A 165 5.99 -8.38 -22.59
C LYS A 165 5.94 -7.45 -23.82
N ARG A 166 6.97 -6.62 -24.04
CA ARG A 166 7.08 -5.65 -25.15
C ARG A 166 6.00 -4.56 -25.16
N MET A 167 5.30 -4.35 -24.05
CA MET A 167 4.32 -3.28 -23.86
C MET A 167 4.99 -1.97 -23.41
N LYS A 168 5.91 -1.44 -24.25
CA LYS A 168 6.80 -0.33 -23.88
C LYS A 168 6.05 0.94 -23.47
N VAL A 169 4.99 1.31 -24.19
CA VAL A 169 4.18 2.51 -23.88
C VAL A 169 3.55 2.41 -22.49
N LEU A 170 2.93 1.27 -22.17
CA LEU A 170 2.33 1.05 -20.85
C LEU A 170 3.39 1.06 -19.74
N SER A 171 4.57 0.48 -20.00
CA SER A 171 5.70 0.54 -19.05
C SER A 171 6.10 1.98 -18.74
N VAL A 172 6.17 2.87 -19.74
CA VAL A 172 6.50 4.29 -19.55
C VAL A 172 5.39 4.99 -18.75
N ILE A 173 4.12 4.76 -19.08
CA ILE A 173 2.98 5.33 -18.36
C ILE A 173 3.03 4.96 -16.86
N LEU A 174 3.31 3.70 -16.54
CA LEU A 174 3.39 3.23 -15.16
C LEU A 174 4.56 3.87 -14.39
N VAL A 175 5.72 4.04 -15.02
CA VAL A 175 6.85 4.77 -14.42
C VAL A 175 6.49 6.23 -14.17
N CYS A 176 5.85 6.89 -15.13
CA CYS A 176 5.36 8.26 -14.95
C CYS A 176 4.33 8.36 -13.82
N ALA A 177 3.42 7.39 -13.69
CA ALA A 177 2.45 7.33 -12.59
C ALA A 177 3.13 7.18 -11.22
N ALA A 178 4.19 6.36 -11.13
CA ALA A 178 4.99 6.25 -9.91
C ALA A 178 5.62 7.59 -9.53
N LEU A 179 6.28 8.24 -10.49
CA LEU A 179 6.93 9.55 -10.30
C LEU A 179 5.93 10.64 -9.90
N LEU A 180 4.77 10.69 -10.58
CA LEU A 180 3.70 11.63 -10.27
C LEU A 180 3.14 11.41 -8.86
N THR A 181 3.02 10.16 -8.41
CA THR A 181 2.59 9.83 -7.04
C THR A 181 3.61 10.26 -5.99
N GLY A 182 4.92 10.19 -6.28
CA GLY A 182 5.92 10.75 -5.36
C GLY A 182 5.85 12.26 -5.31
N PHE A 183 5.80 12.90 -6.48
CA PHE A 183 5.70 14.35 -6.60
C PHE A 183 4.45 14.90 -5.91
N SER A 184 3.31 14.21 -5.99
CA SER A 184 2.09 14.63 -5.31
C SER A 184 2.28 14.76 -3.80
N ARG A 185 3.13 13.92 -3.17
CA ARG A 185 3.40 13.99 -1.72
C ARG A 185 4.20 15.23 -1.32
N ASN A 186 5.13 15.66 -2.19
CA ASN A 186 5.83 16.92 -1.99
C ASN A 186 4.92 18.11 -2.29
N PHE A 187 4.17 18.06 -3.39
CA PHE A 187 3.22 19.10 -3.78
C PHE A 187 2.16 19.36 -2.70
N LEU A 188 1.66 18.30 -2.06
CA LEU A 188 0.69 18.38 -0.96
C LEU A 188 1.33 18.76 0.39
N GLY A 189 2.66 18.89 0.48
CA GLY A 189 3.37 19.37 1.67
C GLY A 189 3.49 18.36 2.81
N VAL A 190 3.27 17.06 2.55
CA VAL A 190 3.19 16.02 3.60
C VAL A 190 4.44 15.16 3.75
N HIS A 191 5.37 15.28 2.80
CA HIS A 191 6.66 14.61 2.80
C HIS A 191 7.73 15.52 2.19
N THR A 192 8.96 15.39 2.66
CA THR A 192 10.13 16.05 2.06
C THR A 192 10.61 15.34 0.79
N PRO A 193 11.43 15.97 -0.05
CA PRO A 193 12.03 15.32 -1.21
C PRO A 193 12.82 14.06 -0.84
N GLN A 194 13.51 14.06 0.29
CA GLN A 194 14.30 12.92 0.77
C GLN A 194 13.40 11.74 1.12
N ASP A 195 12.27 11.99 1.79
CA ASP A 195 11.28 10.95 2.10
C ASP A 195 10.80 10.25 0.83
N VAL A 196 10.56 11.04 -0.24
CA VAL A 196 10.08 10.55 -1.54
C VAL A 196 11.19 9.80 -2.29
N ILE A 197 12.38 10.38 -2.38
CA ILE A 197 13.53 9.78 -3.10
C ILE A 197 13.91 8.45 -2.46
N VAL A 198 14.02 8.38 -1.14
CA VAL A 198 14.36 7.12 -0.45
C VAL A 198 13.23 6.11 -0.60
N GLY A 199 11.96 6.50 -0.47
CA GLY A 199 10.84 5.60 -0.69
C GLY A 199 10.79 5.04 -2.11
N MET A 200 11.06 5.86 -3.13
CA MET A 200 11.16 5.39 -4.51
C MET A 200 12.34 4.46 -4.75
N SER A 201 13.49 4.80 -4.16
CA SER A 201 14.70 3.99 -4.26
C SER A 201 14.47 2.61 -3.64
N GLU A 202 13.81 2.55 -2.48
CA GLU A 202 13.38 1.32 -1.83
C GLU A 202 12.55 0.43 -2.77
N GLY A 203 11.51 0.97 -3.41
CA GLY A 203 10.68 0.19 -4.34
C GLY A 203 11.42 -0.30 -5.58
N PHE A 204 12.23 0.55 -6.23
CA PHE A 204 12.98 0.18 -7.43
C PHE A 204 14.11 -0.81 -7.17
N ILE A 205 14.87 -0.61 -6.08
CA ILE A 205 15.95 -1.53 -5.69
C ILE A 205 15.36 -2.90 -5.37
N MET A 206 14.28 -2.96 -4.59
CA MET A 206 13.66 -4.24 -4.22
C MET A 206 13.01 -4.94 -5.41
N THR A 207 12.44 -4.20 -6.36
CA THR A 207 12.00 -4.76 -7.64
C THR A 207 13.14 -5.52 -8.31
N PHE A 208 14.33 -4.91 -8.44
CA PHE A 208 15.48 -5.57 -9.06
C PHE A 208 16.00 -6.78 -8.25
N LEU A 209 16.14 -6.63 -6.93
CA LEU A 209 16.67 -7.69 -6.06
C LEU A 209 15.74 -8.91 -6.02
N ILE A 210 14.43 -8.68 -5.89
CA ILE A 210 13.44 -9.76 -5.87
C ILE A 210 13.34 -10.40 -7.26
N ALA A 211 13.46 -9.64 -8.34
CA ALA A 211 13.53 -10.23 -9.68
C ALA A 211 14.74 -11.15 -9.85
N LYS A 212 15.88 -10.84 -9.21
CA LYS A 212 17.05 -11.71 -9.19
C LYS A 212 16.81 -12.96 -8.33
N ALA A 213 16.18 -12.80 -7.15
CA ALA A 213 15.81 -13.91 -6.30
C ALA A 213 14.87 -14.89 -7.00
N TYR A 214 13.83 -14.39 -7.67
CA TYR A 214 12.89 -15.22 -8.43
C TYR A 214 13.57 -15.98 -9.56
N ARG A 215 14.42 -15.33 -10.36
CA ARG A 215 15.19 -16.04 -11.40
C ARG A 215 16.05 -17.16 -10.81
N TYR A 216 16.71 -16.90 -9.68
CA TYR A 216 17.51 -17.91 -9.00
C TYR A 216 16.64 -19.09 -8.51
N THR A 217 15.47 -18.83 -7.95
CA THR A 217 14.55 -19.89 -7.52
C THR A 217 13.88 -20.62 -8.69
N ASP A 218 13.77 -19.99 -9.86
CA ASP A 218 13.29 -20.64 -11.08
C ASP A 218 14.37 -21.60 -11.64
N GLU A 219 15.64 -21.20 -11.57
CA GLU A 219 16.80 -22.04 -11.93
C GLU A 219 17.07 -23.15 -10.90
N HIS A 220 16.77 -22.90 -9.62
CA HIS A 220 17.01 -23.81 -8.48
C HIS A 220 15.74 -23.95 -7.61
N PRO A 221 14.72 -24.70 -8.07
CA PRO A 221 13.40 -24.76 -7.41
C PRO A 221 13.40 -25.23 -5.94
N GLU A 222 14.40 -26.02 -5.56
CA GLU A 222 14.62 -26.49 -4.19
C GLU A 222 14.97 -25.37 -3.20
N THR A 223 15.37 -24.19 -3.71
CA THR A 223 15.73 -23.04 -2.89
C THR A 223 14.54 -22.18 -2.49
N MET A 224 13.40 -22.30 -3.17
CA MET A 224 12.20 -21.49 -2.90
C MET A 224 11.78 -21.53 -1.42
N ASP A 225 11.73 -22.72 -0.81
CA ASP A 225 11.29 -22.87 0.58
C ASP A 225 12.27 -22.21 1.56
N LYS A 226 13.57 -22.19 1.23
CA LYS A 226 14.60 -21.50 2.01
C LYS A 226 14.44 -19.98 1.92
N PHE A 227 14.12 -19.45 0.73
CA PHE A 227 13.84 -18.02 0.56
C PHE A 227 12.59 -17.58 1.32
N LEU A 228 11.51 -18.37 1.25
CA LEU A 228 10.27 -18.10 1.99
C LEU A 228 10.51 -18.14 3.50
N LEU A 229 11.22 -19.18 4.00
CA LEU A 229 11.55 -19.29 5.42
C LEU A 229 12.47 -18.17 5.89
N GLY A 230 13.55 -17.89 5.16
CA GLY A 230 14.49 -16.82 5.50
C GLY A 230 13.82 -15.44 5.53
N GLY A 231 12.96 -15.17 4.56
CA GLY A 231 12.16 -13.95 4.53
C GLY A 231 11.16 -13.85 5.68
N ALA A 232 10.48 -14.96 6.04
CA ALA A 232 9.54 -14.99 7.15
C ALA A 232 10.25 -14.78 8.50
N LEU A 233 11.43 -15.40 8.68
CA LEU A 233 12.26 -15.20 9.86
C LEU A 233 12.74 -13.75 9.97
N LEU A 234 13.14 -13.12 8.86
CA LEU A 234 13.51 -11.71 8.84
C LEU A 234 12.32 -10.80 9.16
N ALA A 235 11.13 -11.12 8.65
CA ALA A 235 9.89 -10.42 8.98
C ALA A 235 9.58 -10.51 10.50
N VAL A 236 9.66 -11.71 11.08
CA VAL A 236 9.48 -11.90 12.53
C VAL A 236 10.53 -11.15 13.34
N ALA A 237 11.80 -11.19 12.93
CA ALA A 237 12.86 -10.41 13.58
C ALA A 237 12.56 -8.90 13.52
N GLY A 238 12.07 -8.41 12.38
CA GLY A 238 11.58 -7.05 12.20
C GLY A 238 10.43 -6.72 13.15
N MET A 239 9.44 -7.60 13.30
CA MET A 239 8.34 -7.44 14.26
C MET A 239 8.86 -7.31 15.69
N VAL A 240 9.75 -8.22 16.11
CA VAL A 240 10.35 -8.17 17.45
C VAL A 240 11.09 -6.86 17.65
N TYR A 241 11.94 -6.47 16.70
CA TYR A 241 12.70 -5.22 16.75
C TYR A 241 11.78 -4.00 16.94
N ILE A 242 10.73 -3.85 16.13
CA ILE A 242 9.84 -2.69 16.25
C ILE A 242 9.05 -2.72 17.56
N MET A 243 8.80 -3.89 18.13
CA MET A 243 8.08 -4.01 19.40
C MET A 243 8.93 -3.62 20.60
N VAL A 244 10.22 -3.98 20.59
CA VAL A 244 11.13 -3.75 21.73
C VAL A 244 11.90 -2.44 21.66
N LYS A 245 12.08 -1.86 20.46
CA LYS A 245 12.81 -0.61 20.29
C LYS A 245 12.15 0.52 21.11
N PRO A 246 12.91 1.31 21.87
CA PRO A 246 12.38 2.52 22.48
C PRO A 246 12.11 3.61 21.42
N TYR A 247 11.04 4.35 21.61
CA TYR A 247 10.60 5.41 20.70
C TYR A 247 10.60 6.78 21.37
N PRO A 248 10.82 7.87 20.61
CA PRO A 248 10.71 9.22 21.14
C PRO A 248 9.32 9.52 21.68
N MET A 249 9.24 9.93 22.95
CA MET A 249 8.03 10.42 23.60
C MET A 249 8.04 11.96 23.60
N THR A 250 8.02 12.56 22.42
CA THR A 250 8.11 14.01 22.28
C THR A 250 6.73 14.65 22.46
N TYR A 251 6.60 15.38 23.56
CA TYR A 251 5.41 16.16 23.88
C TYR A 251 5.61 17.61 23.47
N VAL A 252 4.56 18.21 22.93
CA VAL A 252 4.55 19.64 22.68
C VAL A 252 3.18 20.20 23.01
N ASN A 253 3.14 21.22 23.89
CA ASN A 253 1.93 21.75 24.52
C ASN A 253 1.07 20.65 25.20
N GLY A 254 1.71 19.66 25.83
CA GLY A 254 1.03 18.54 26.50
C GLY A 254 0.47 17.47 25.56
N ALA A 255 0.54 17.66 24.23
CA ALA A 255 0.13 16.66 23.24
C ALA A 255 1.33 15.84 22.77
N LEU A 256 1.17 14.52 22.72
CA LEU A 256 2.15 13.61 22.13
C LEU A 256 2.12 13.74 20.60
N LEU A 257 3.25 14.07 19.98
CA LEU A 257 3.30 14.31 18.52
C LEU A 257 3.02 13.07 17.68
N VAL A 258 3.59 11.94 18.09
CA VAL A 258 3.48 10.66 17.41
C VAL A 258 3.33 9.59 18.48
N ASP A 259 2.24 8.85 18.44
CA ASP A 259 1.97 7.74 19.37
C ASP A 259 2.75 6.48 18.94
N PRO A 260 3.74 6.03 19.73
CA PRO A 260 4.52 4.84 19.39
C PRO A 260 3.72 3.55 19.40
N VAL A 261 2.64 3.45 20.20
CA VAL A 261 1.80 2.25 20.21
C VAL A 261 1.14 2.10 18.86
N LYS A 262 0.44 3.15 18.41
CA LYS A 262 -0.17 3.19 17.08
C LYS A 262 0.86 2.94 15.96
N MET A 263 2.03 3.57 16.04
CA MET A 263 3.08 3.38 15.04
C MET A 263 3.61 1.95 14.97
N ARG A 264 3.75 1.27 16.11
CA ARG A 264 4.14 -0.15 16.13
C ARG A 264 3.11 -1.02 15.45
N TYR A 265 1.83 -0.79 15.69
CA TYR A 265 0.76 -1.57 15.05
C TYR A 265 0.59 -1.27 13.56
N ASP A 266 0.78 -0.02 13.13
CA ASP A 266 0.89 0.31 11.71
C ASP A 266 2.05 -0.49 11.08
N GLY A 267 3.20 -0.60 11.75
CA GLY A 267 4.31 -1.43 11.28
C GLY A 267 4.02 -2.94 11.31
N LEU A 268 3.35 -3.45 12.35
CA LEU A 268 2.93 -4.85 12.42
C LEU A 268 1.94 -5.20 11.32
N GLN A 269 1.06 -4.27 10.94
CA GLN A 269 0.14 -4.42 9.82
C GLN A 269 0.90 -4.65 8.49
N ASP A 270 1.99 -3.92 8.27
CA ASP A 270 2.79 -4.05 7.05
C ASP A 270 3.58 -5.35 7.02
N ILE A 271 4.16 -5.74 8.16
CA ILE A 271 4.94 -6.98 8.26
C ILE A 271 4.03 -8.23 8.25
N SER A 272 2.81 -8.16 8.80
CA SER A 272 1.85 -9.27 8.75
C SER A 272 1.39 -9.57 7.33
N ALA A 273 1.24 -8.54 6.50
CA ALA A 273 0.97 -8.71 5.07
C ALA A 273 2.08 -9.51 4.38
N LEU A 274 3.35 -9.20 4.65
CA LEU A 274 4.50 -9.94 4.11
C LEU A 274 4.50 -11.41 4.54
N ILE A 275 4.27 -11.68 5.83
CA ILE A 275 4.19 -13.05 6.35
C ILE A 275 3.07 -13.82 5.63
N MET A 276 1.91 -13.18 5.41
CA MET A 276 0.82 -13.80 4.65
C MET A 276 1.17 -13.99 3.17
N VAL A 277 1.90 -13.07 2.53
CA VAL A 277 2.37 -13.28 1.14
C VAL A 277 3.23 -14.54 1.07
N MET A 278 4.22 -14.67 1.96
CA MET A 278 5.11 -15.83 2.00
C MET A 278 4.36 -17.13 2.30
N GLY A 279 3.46 -17.09 3.28
CA GLY A 279 2.57 -18.20 3.61
C GLY A 279 1.68 -18.60 2.45
N ALA A 280 1.11 -17.63 1.72
CA ALA A 280 0.27 -17.88 0.56
C ALA A 280 1.05 -18.53 -0.59
N VAL A 281 2.29 -18.09 -0.84
CA VAL A 281 3.16 -18.72 -1.86
C VAL A 281 3.46 -20.17 -1.49
N TYR A 282 3.78 -20.45 -0.22
CA TYR A 282 4.01 -21.82 0.24
C TYR A 282 2.72 -22.67 0.15
N VAL A 283 1.59 -22.12 0.58
CA VAL A 283 0.29 -22.81 0.53
C VAL A 283 -0.11 -23.15 -0.90
N ASP A 284 0.07 -22.21 -1.82
CA ASP A 284 -0.20 -22.43 -3.22
C ASP A 284 0.77 -23.45 -3.84
N LYS A 285 2.08 -23.39 -3.55
CA LYS A 285 3.02 -24.41 -4.04
C LYS A 285 2.64 -25.83 -3.60
N LYS A 286 2.17 -26.00 -2.35
CA LYS A 286 1.97 -27.31 -1.73
C LYS A 286 0.57 -27.89 -1.92
N TRP A 287 -0.47 -27.05 -1.91
CA TRP A 287 -1.86 -27.51 -1.90
C TRP A 287 -2.72 -26.94 -3.03
N ILE A 288 -2.68 -25.62 -3.26
CA ILE A 288 -3.59 -25.01 -4.24
C ILE A 288 -3.10 -25.27 -5.66
N GLN A 289 -1.83 -25.05 -5.97
CA GLN A 289 -1.22 -25.24 -7.28
C GLN A 289 -2.07 -24.63 -8.41
N TYR A 290 -2.57 -23.42 -8.17
CA TYR A 290 -3.43 -22.73 -9.13
C TYR A 290 -2.66 -22.43 -10.43
N GLN A 291 -3.33 -22.44 -11.58
CA GLN A 291 -2.77 -21.89 -12.82
C GLN A 291 -3.86 -21.09 -13.53
N PRO A 292 -3.53 -19.93 -14.14
CA PRO A 292 -4.50 -19.19 -14.94
C PRO A 292 -4.95 -20.05 -16.12
N VAL A 293 -6.25 -20.34 -16.17
CA VAL A 293 -6.89 -21.13 -17.24
C VAL A 293 -7.62 -20.23 -18.22
N ALA A 294 -7.90 -20.75 -19.41
CA ALA A 294 -8.80 -20.07 -20.35
C ALA A 294 -10.15 -19.81 -19.68
N MET A 295 -10.55 -18.54 -19.63
CA MET A 295 -11.74 -18.11 -18.90
C MET A 295 -13.00 -18.56 -19.66
N LYS A 296 -13.74 -19.53 -19.09
CA LYS A 296 -15.10 -19.88 -19.53
C LYS A 296 -16.12 -19.15 -18.65
N GLY A 297 -17.41 -19.29 -18.96
CA GLY A 297 -18.51 -18.61 -18.25
C GLY A 297 -18.39 -18.64 -16.71
N PRO A 298 -18.25 -19.82 -16.08
CA PRO A 298 -18.10 -19.92 -14.62
C PRO A 298 -16.90 -19.15 -14.05
N GLN A 299 -15.74 -19.19 -14.72
CA GLN A 299 -14.52 -18.50 -14.29
C GLN A 299 -14.66 -16.98 -14.42
N ILE A 300 -15.38 -16.50 -15.43
CA ILE A 300 -15.70 -15.07 -15.58
C ILE A 300 -16.56 -14.61 -14.40
N VAL A 301 -17.57 -15.38 -14.01
CA VAL A 301 -18.40 -15.08 -12.84
C VAL A 301 -17.56 -15.02 -11.57
N VAL A 302 -16.68 -16.02 -11.36
CA VAL A 302 -15.76 -16.02 -10.21
C VAL A 302 -14.82 -14.83 -10.23
N LEU A 303 -14.32 -14.39 -11.39
CA LEU A 303 -13.46 -13.22 -11.49
C LEU A 303 -14.20 -11.92 -11.15
N ILE A 304 -15.42 -11.75 -11.66
CA ILE A 304 -16.25 -10.57 -11.38
C ILE A 304 -16.58 -10.53 -9.88
N ALA A 305 -17.01 -11.66 -9.32
CA ALA A 305 -17.25 -11.79 -7.88
C ALA A 305 -15.97 -11.57 -7.06
N GLY A 306 -14.83 -12.07 -7.53
CA GLY A 306 -13.51 -11.90 -6.93
C GLY A 306 -13.08 -10.43 -6.87
N GLY A 307 -13.25 -9.69 -7.98
CA GLY A 307 -12.99 -8.26 -8.04
C GLY A 307 -13.95 -7.43 -7.19
N ALA A 308 -15.26 -7.70 -7.26
CA ALA A 308 -16.26 -7.04 -6.42
C ALA A 308 -16.01 -7.31 -4.92
N GLY A 309 -15.63 -8.53 -4.58
CA GLY A 309 -15.24 -8.91 -3.22
C GLY A 309 -13.94 -8.25 -2.78
N LEU A 310 -12.95 -8.07 -3.66
CA LEU A 310 -11.74 -7.29 -3.34
C LEU A 310 -12.08 -5.83 -3.03
N TYR A 311 -12.98 -5.24 -3.81
CA TYR A 311 -13.48 -3.88 -3.54
C TYR A 311 -14.16 -3.82 -2.16
N TRP A 312 -15.02 -4.80 -1.86
CA TRP A 312 -15.67 -4.91 -0.56
C TRP A 312 -14.67 -5.08 0.57
N VAL A 313 -13.65 -5.93 0.40
CA VAL A 313 -12.58 -6.16 1.38
C VAL A 313 -11.86 -4.85 1.69
N ILE A 314 -11.37 -4.14 0.66
CA ILE A 314 -10.64 -2.88 0.83
C ILE A 314 -11.51 -1.81 1.49
N THR A 315 -12.81 -1.79 1.18
CA THR A 315 -13.74 -0.75 1.66
C THR A 315 -14.25 -1.00 3.06
N TYR A 316 -14.63 -2.22 3.40
CA TYR A 316 -15.44 -2.52 4.58
C TYR A 316 -14.75 -3.44 5.59
N LEU A 317 -13.90 -4.39 5.14
CA LEU A 317 -13.33 -5.41 6.03
C LEU A 317 -12.49 -4.79 7.14
N ARG A 318 -11.78 -3.69 6.85
CA ARG A 318 -10.97 -2.99 7.87
C ARG A 318 -11.81 -2.55 9.07
N GLY A 319 -12.97 -1.96 8.83
CA GLY A 319 -13.88 -1.49 9.90
C GLY A 319 -14.38 -2.66 10.75
N ILE A 320 -14.75 -3.77 10.10
CA ILE A 320 -15.19 -5.00 10.78
C ILE A 320 -14.06 -5.56 11.65
N CYS A 321 -12.85 -5.71 11.11
CA CYS A 321 -11.73 -6.21 11.90
C CYS A 321 -11.43 -5.32 13.12
N ILE A 322 -11.55 -3.99 12.97
CA ILE A 322 -11.38 -3.03 14.06
C ILE A 322 -12.47 -3.18 15.12
N GLU A 323 -13.73 -3.38 14.72
CA GLU A 323 -14.85 -3.55 15.63
C GLU A 323 -14.69 -4.79 16.52
N TYR A 324 -14.26 -5.93 15.94
CA TYR A 324 -14.16 -7.20 16.66
C TYR A 324 -12.83 -7.43 17.39
N ALA A 325 -11.71 -6.97 16.84
CA ALA A 325 -10.38 -7.20 17.41
C ALA A 325 -9.76 -5.96 18.07
N GLY A 326 -10.45 -4.82 18.02
CA GLY A 326 -9.96 -3.53 18.50
C GLY A 326 -9.18 -2.73 17.45
N PRO A 327 -8.93 -1.42 17.69
CA PRO A 327 -8.39 -0.49 16.69
C PRO A 327 -7.07 -0.90 16.07
N GLU A 328 -6.17 -1.43 16.89
CA GLU A 328 -4.81 -1.74 16.47
C GLU A 328 -4.64 -3.20 16.01
N PRO A 329 -5.08 -4.23 16.77
CA PRO A 329 -5.03 -5.62 16.28
C PRO A 329 -5.93 -5.85 15.06
N GLY A 330 -7.06 -5.14 14.95
CA GLY A 330 -7.96 -5.23 13.81
C GLY A 330 -7.32 -4.79 12.49
N ARG A 331 -6.42 -3.80 12.52
CA ARG A 331 -5.65 -3.39 11.32
C ARG A 331 -4.69 -4.47 10.85
N VAL A 332 -4.00 -5.12 11.79
CA VAL A 332 -3.08 -6.23 11.51
C VAL A 332 -3.85 -7.41 10.91
N LEU A 333 -5.01 -7.73 11.47
CA LEU A 333 -5.90 -8.77 10.96
C LEU A 333 -6.42 -8.45 9.56
N PHE A 334 -6.84 -7.20 9.32
CA PHE A 334 -7.29 -6.75 8.01
C PHE A 334 -6.24 -6.97 6.93
N SER A 335 -5.00 -6.53 7.14
CA SER A 335 -3.92 -6.73 6.15
C SER A 335 -3.66 -8.20 5.86
N PHE A 336 -3.68 -9.05 6.89
CA PHE A 336 -3.54 -10.48 6.74
C PHE A 336 -4.67 -11.07 5.88
N LEU A 337 -5.93 -10.76 6.22
CA LEU A 337 -7.10 -11.26 5.50
C LEU A 337 -7.19 -10.74 4.05
N MET A 338 -6.76 -9.51 3.80
CA MET A 338 -6.71 -8.94 2.46
C MET A 338 -5.75 -9.73 1.56
N VAL A 339 -4.53 -10.03 2.04
CA VAL A 339 -3.56 -10.83 1.28
C VAL A 339 -4.05 -12.27 1.12
N PHE A 340 -4.63 -12.85 2.17
CA PHE A 340 -5.25 -14.18 2.12
C PHE A 340 -6.34 -14.25 1.04
N TYR A 341 -7.21 -13.25 0.98
CA TYR A 341 -8.27 -13.15 -0.03
C TYR A 341 -7.68 -13.18 -1.44
N ILE A 342 -6.66 -12.35 -1.69
CA ILE A 342 -6.04 -12.21 -3.01
C ILE A 342 -5.27 -13.46 -3.42
N MET A 343 -4.45 -14.00 -2.53
CA MET A 343 -3.45 -15.02 -2.90
C MET A 343 -3.86 -16.45 -2.62
N VAL A 344 -4.89 -16.66 -1.77
CA VAL A 344 -5.33 -18.00 -1.35
C VAL A 344 -6.78 -18.24 -1.75
N LEU A 345 -7.72 -17.42 -1.26
CA LEU A 345 -9.16 -17.67 -1.42
C LEU A 345 -9.61 -17.63 -2.89
N VAL A 346 -9.34 -16.53 -3.60
CA VAL A 346 -9.79 -16.38 -5.00
C VAL A 346 -9.13 -17.43 -5.92
N PRO A 347 -7.82 -17.68 -5.89
CA PRO A 347 -7.19 -18.75 -6.68
C PRO A 347 -7.74 -20.14 -6.37
N PHE A 348 -8.03 -20.45 -5.11
CA PHE A 348 -8.64 -21.72 -4.72
C PHE A 348 -10.02 -21.89 -5.36
N VAL A 349 -10.89 -20.87 -5.29
CA VAL A 349 -12.22 -20.90 -5.90
C VAL A 349 -12.14 -20.98 -7.43
N LEU A 350 -11.21 -20.25 -8.06
CA LEU A 350 -10.98 -20.32 -9.50
C LEU A 350 -10.56 -21.74 -9.93
N LYS A 351 -9.65 -22.38 -9.18
CA LYS A 351 -9.26 -23.78 -9.44
C LYS A 351 -10.46 -24.73 -9.34
N MET A 352 -11.24 -24.65 -8.26
CA MET A 352 -12.40 -25.53 -8.09
C MET A 352 -13.44 -25.34 -9.21
N SER A 353 -13.67 -24.10 -9.63
CA SER A 353 -14.59 -23.80 -10.72
C SER A 353 -14.10 -24.38 -12.06
N ALA A 354 -12.79 -24.38 -12.30
CA ALA A 354 -12.20 -24.98 -13.49
C ALA A 354 -12.37 -26.51 -13.50
N SER A 355 -12.04 -27.18 -12.39
CA SER A 355 -12.19 -28.64 -12.28
C SER A 355 -13.64 -29.10 -12.46
N LYS A 356 -14.62 -28.34 -11.95
CA LYS A 356 -16.04 -28.64 -12.16
C LYS A 356 -16.48 -28.48 -13.62
N ALA A 357 -15.97 -27.45 -14.31
CA ALA A 357 -16.30 -27.21 -15.72
C ALA A 357 -15.69 -28.25 -16.67
N GLU A 358 -14.63 -28.95 -16.25
CA GLU A 358 -14.02 -30.06 -17.00
C GLU A 358 -14.73 -31.40 -16.73
N GLY A 359 -15.30 -31.58 -15.54
CA GLY A 359 -16.05 -32.79 -15.16
C GLY A 359 -17.55 -32.78 -15.50
N ALA A 360 -18.08 -31.71 -16.08
CA ALA A 360 -19.47 -31.66 -16.53
C ALA A 360 -19.64 -32.54 -17.79
N PRO A 361 -20.63 -33.45 -17.84
CA PRO A 361 -20.90 -34.25 -19.03
C PRO A 361 -21.09 -33.33 -20.24
N GLN A 362 -20.40 -33.60 -21.34
CA GLN A 362 -20.79 -33.03 -22.62
C GLN A 362 -22.20 -33.54 -22.89
N GLU A 363 -23.20 -32.65 -22.89
CA GLU A 363 -24.51 -32.97 -23.41
C GLU A 363 -24.31 -33.53 -24.82
N VAL A 364 -24.50 -34.84 -24.94
CA VAL A 364 -24.59 -35.53 -26.20
C VAL A 364 -25.77 -34.89 -26.89
N GLY A 365 -25.49 -33.97 -27.82
CA GLY A 365 -26.49 -33.38 -28.68
C GLY A 365 -27.26 -34.53 -29.33
N ALA A 366 -28.53 -34.64 -28.97
CA ALA A 366 -29.48 -35.54 -29.59
C ALA A 366 -29.48 -35.24 -31.10
N ALA A 367 -28.92 -36.17 -31.86
CA ALA A 367 -29.29 -36.35 -33.25
C ALA A 367 -30.58 -37.18 -33.22
N GLU A 368 -31.72 -36.51 -33.43
CA GLU A 368 -32.93 -37.10 -34.03
C GLU A 368 -33.47 -36.14 -35.08
#